data_AF-A0A2T2X1P1-F1
#
_entry.id   AF-A0A2T2X1P1-F1
#
_cell.length_a   1.000
_cell.length_b   1.000
_cell.length_c   1.000
_cell.angle_alpha   90.00
_cell.angle_beta   90.00
_cell.angle_gamma   90.00
#
_symmetry.space_group_name_H-M   'P 1'
#
loop_
_entity.id
_entity.type
_entity.pdbx_description
1 polymer ?
#
loop_
_entity_poly.entity_id
_entity_poly.type
_entity_poly.pdbx_seq_one_letter_code
_entity_poly.pdbx_strand_id
1 'polypeptide(L)' 'MIRKTRLAGYDFSIEKNPEGIHVSVKPTEGHAEARTEVFQMFDQFRKTARQNGVGPAEILAYWLKQQLGMK' A
#
# COMPACT_ATOMS: atom_id res chain seq x y z
N MET A 1 4.08 25.48 16.09
CA MET A 1 5.31 24.93 15.45
C MET A 1 4.87 23.87 14.45
N ILE A 2 5.32 23.93 13.20
CA ILE A 2 4.98 22.96 12.16
C ILE A 2 6.23 22.13 11.84
N ARG A 3 6.15 20.81 11.97
CA ARG A 3 7.19 19.87 11.55
C ARG A 3 6.68 19.06 10.37
N LYS A 4 7.41 19.06 9.26
CA LYS A 4 7.11 18.25 8.07
C LYS A 4 8.23 17.25 7.83
N THR A 5 7.88 16.02 7.49
CA THR A 5 8.85 14.98 7.07
C THR A 5 8.25 14.11 5.99
N ARG A 6 9.09 13.56 5.11
CA ARG A 6 8.68 12.65 4.04
C ARG A 6 9.24 11.26 4.33
N LEU A 7 8.36 10.25 4.35
CA LEU A 7 8.76 8.87 4.59
C LEU A 7 7.93 7.93 3.70
N ALA A 8 8.61 7.01 3.00
CA ALA A 8 7.99 5.94 2.22
C ALA A 8 6.86 6.40 1.26
N GLY A 9 7.02 7.56 0.60
CA GLY A 9 6.01 8.10 -0.31
C GLY A 9 4.85 8.85 0.36
N TYR A 10 4.98 9.19 1.65
CA TYR A 10 4.00 9.98 2.39
C TYR A 10 4.64 11.24 2.97
N ASP A 11 3.92 12.36 2.87
CA ASP A 11 4.20 13.62 3.54
C ASP A 11 3.45 13.64 4.88
N PHE A 12 4.23 13.69 5.96
CA PHE A 12 3.76 13.83 7.34
C PHE A 12 3.91 15.28 7.76
N SER A 13 2.83 15.88 8.28
CA SER A 13 2.84 17.21 8.86
C SER A 13 2.27 17.15 10.27
N ILE A 14 3.04 17.63 11.24
CA ILE A 14 2.63 17.75 12.63
C ILE A 14 2.53 19.24 12.94
N GLU A 15 1.34 19.68 13.31
CA GLU A 15 1.06 21.05 13.72
C GLU A 15 0.66 21.05 15.20
N LYS A 16 1.32 21.89 16.00
CA LYS A 16 0.96 22.12 17.40
C LYS A 16 0.41 23.54 17.56
N ASN A 17 -0.85 23.66 17.97
CA ASN A 17 -1.59 24.89 18.22
C ASN A 17 -2.25 24.83 19.63
N PRO A 18 -2.98 25.88 20.08
CA PRO A 18 -3.65 25.88 21.40
C PRO A 18 -4.76 24.81 21.56
N GLU A 19 -5.29 24.29 20.45
CA GLU A 19 -6.34 23.25 20.45
C GLU A 19 -5.76 21.83 20.57
N GLY A 20 -4.47 21.65 20.27
CA GLY A 20 -3.76 20.39 20.47
C GLY A 20 -2.67 20.10 19.43
N ILE A 21 -2.46 18.81 19.18
CA ILE A 21 -1.52 18.30 18.19
C ILE A 21 -2.34 17.75 17.01
N HIS A 22 -2.18 18.37 15.84
CA HIS A 22 -2.80 17.94 14.60
C HIS A 22 -1.77 17.19 13.75
N VAL A 23 -2.07 15.93 13.42
CA VAL A 23 -1.23 15.09 12.56
C VAL A 23 -1.94 14.93 11.22
N SER A 24 -1.27 15.32 10.14
CA SER A 24 -1.73 15.12 8.77
C SER A 24 -0.77 14.18 8.04
N VAL A 25 -1.33 13.16 7.40
CA VAL A 25 -0.58 12.20 6.57
C VAL A 25 -1.19 12.24 5.18
N LYS A 26 -0.40 12.60 4.17
CA LYS A 26 -0.84 12.65 2.77
C LYS A 26 0.12 11.84 1.92
N PRO A 27 -0.35 11.01 0.97
CA PRO A 27 0.54 10.42 -0.02
C PRO A 27 1.14 11.54 -0.88
N THR A 28 2.39 11.39 -1.30
CA THR A 28 2.95 12.22 -2.36
C THR A 28 2.26 11.90 -3.68
N GLU A 29 2.25 12.84 -4.62
CA GLU A 29 1.59 12.68 -5.93
C GLU A 29 2.08 11.41 -6.66
N GLY A 30 3.40 11.24 -6.78
CA GLY A 30 3.98 10.03 -7.38
C GLY A 30 3.72 8.73 -6.60
N HIS A 31 3.51 8.80 -5.28
CA HIS A 31 3.15 7.60 -4.50
C HIS A 31 1.67 7.23 -4.67
N ALA A 32 0.79 8.22 -4.82
CA ALA A 32 -0.62 7.96 -5.11
C ALA A 32 -0.81 7.32 -6.49
N GLU A 33 -0.06 7.78 -7.49
CA GLU A 33 -0.04 7.21 -8.83
C GLU A 33 0.54 5.79 -8.83
N ALA A 34 1.75 5.60 -8.26
CA ALA A 34 2.38 4.29 -8.16
C ALA A 34 1.52 3.30 -7.37
N ARG A 35 0.87 3.75 -6.29
CA ARG A 35 -0.10 2.94 -5.53
C ARG A 35 -1.23 2.46 -6.44
N THR A 36 -1.79 3.36 -7.24
CA THR A 36 -2.90 3.05 -8.15
C THR A 36 -2.48 2.03 -9.21
N GLU A 37 -1.33 2.24 -9.84
CA GLU A 37 -0.77 1.34 -10.86
C GLU A 37 -0.51 -0.07 -10.30
N VAL A 38 0.12 -0.15 -9.11
CA VAL A 38 0.37 -1.43 -8.43
C VAL A 38 -0.95 -2.15 -8.14
N PHE A 39 -1.97 -1.46 -7.61
CA PHE A 39 -3.26 -2.09 -7.32
C PHE A 39 -4.00 -2.53 -8.59
N GLN A 40 -3.89 -1.79 -9.70
CA GLN A 40 -4.44 -2.21 -10.99
C GLN A 40 -3.77 -3.49 -11.50
N MET A 41 -2.44 -3.58 -11.41
CA MET A 41 -1.69 -4.78 -11.78
C MET A 41 -2.10 -5.99 -10.93
N PHE A 42 -2.28 -5.80 -9.62
CA PHE A 42 -2.81 -6.85 -8.73
C PHE A 42 -4.22 -7.28 -9.11
N ASP A 43 -5.10 -6.35 -9.46
CA ASP A 43 -6.47 -6.70 -9.85
C ASP A 43 -6.49 -7.47 -11.18
N GLN A 44 -5.64 -7.10 -12.14
CA GLN A 44 -5.48 -7.84 -13.39
C GLN A 44 -4.97 -9.27 -13.13
N PHE A 45 -3.90 -9.42 -12.34
CA PHE A 45 -3.40 -10.73 -11.93
C PHE A 45 -4.50 -11.58 -11.29
N ARG A 46 -5.26 -11.01 -10.34
CA ARG A 46 -6.36 -11.69 -9.67
C ARG A 46 -7.46 -12.13 -10.64
N LYS A 47 -7.82 -11.28 -11.61
CA LYS A 47 -8.81 -11.60 -12.64
C LYS A 47 -8.35 -12.76 -13.52
N THR A 48 -7.11 -12.72 -14.00
CA THR A 48 -6.52 -13.79 -14.81
C THR A 48 -6.41 -15.10 -14.03
N ALA A 49 -5.99 -15.05 -12.76
CA ALA A 49 -5.91 -16.23 -11.91
C ALA A 49 -7.29 -16.90 -11.75
N ARG A 50 -8.35 -16.10 -11.48
CA ARG A 50 -9.72 -16.62 -11.41
C ARG A 50 -10.24 -17.22 -12.71
N GLN A 51 -9.91 -16.62 -13.86
CA GLN A 51 -10.29 -17.19 -15.16
C GLN A 51 -9.68 -18.58 -15.38
N ASN A 52 -8.52 -18.85 -14.80
CA ASN A 52 -7.86 -20.15 -14.82
C ASN A 52 -8.27 -21.07 -13.65
N GLY A 53 -9.30 -20.70 -12.89
CA GLY A 53 -9.81 -21.49 -11.77
C GLY A 53 -9.03 -21.36 -10.46
N VAL A 54 -8.00 -20.49 -10.41
CA VAL A 54 -7.19 -20.28 -9.20
C VAL A 54 -7.90 -19.31 -8.26
N GLY A 55 -8.24 -19.79 -7.07
CA GLY A 55 -8.94 -19.04 -6.05
C GLY A 55 -8.04 -18.10 -5.23
N PRO A 56 -8.62 -17.12 -4.51
CA PRO A 56 -7.87 -16.24 -3.61
C PRO A 56 -7.07 -17.00 -2.54
N ALA A 57 -7.60 -18.11 -2.04
CA ALA A 57 -6.93 -18.94 -1.04
C ALA A 57 -5.65 -19.60 -1.59
N GLU A 58 -5.67 -20.03 -2.84
CA GLU A 58 -4.50 -20.64 -3.50
C GLU A 58 -3.42 -19.60 -3.80
N ILE A 59 -3.82 -18.41 -4.24
CA ILE A 59 -2.89 -17.27 -4.43
C ILE A 59 -2.20 -16.93 -3.10
N LEU A 60 -2.96 -16.81 -2.01
CA LEU A 60 -2.42 -16.53 -0.69
C LEU A 60 -1.53 -17.65 -0.17
N ALA A 61 -1.93 -18.91 -0.36
CA ALA A 61 -1.13 -20.06 0.04
C ALA A 61 0.21 -20.11 -0.72
N TYR A 62 0.22 -19.82 -2.02
CA TYR A 62 1.43 -19.74 -2.82
C TYR A 62 2.38 -18.65 -2.33
N TRP A 63 1.85 -17.44 -2.07
CA TRP A 63 2.65 -16.34 -1.53
C TRP A 63 3.22 -16.63 -0.15
N LEU A 64 2.42 -17.22 0.73
CA LEU A 64 2.87 -17.61 2.07
C LEU A 64 3.99 -18.65 1.99
N LYS A 65 3.86 -19.66 1.11
CA LYS A 65 4.92 -20.65 0.88
C LYS A 65 6.21 -19.99 0.37
N GLN A 66 6.11 -19.10 -0.62
CA GLN A 66 7.25 -18.33 -1.13
C GLN A 66 7.94 -17.52 -0.03
N GLN A 67 7.19 -16.78 0.79
CA GLN A 67 7.75 -15.94 1.85
C GLN A 67 8.41 -16.78 2.97
N LEU A 68 7.86 -17.96 3.26
CA LEU A 68 8.42 -18.89 4.23
C LEU A 68 9.55 -19.77 3.66
N GLY A 69 9.91 -19.61 2.39
CA GLY A 69 10.93 -20.43 1.73
C GLY A 69 10.55 -21.92 1.61
N MET A 70 9.26 -22.23 1.69
CA MET A 70 8.75 -23.59 1.60
C MET A 70 8.55 -23.97 0.13
N LYS A 71 9.15 -25.09 -0.29
CA LYS A 71 8.94 -25.67 -1.63
C LYS A 71 7.54 -26.28 -1.76
#